data_AF-A0A4D6LC42-F1
#
_entry.id   AF-A0A4D6LC42-F1
#
_cell.length_a   1.000
_cell.length_b   1.000
_cell.length_c   1.000
_cell.angle_alpha   90.00
_cell.angle_beta   90.00
_cell.angle_gamma   90.00
#
_symmetry.space_group_name_H-M   'P 1'
#
loop_
_entity.id
_entity.type
_entity.pdbx_description
1 polymer ?
#
loop_
_entity_poly.entity_id
_entity_poly.type
_entity_poly.pdbx_seq_one_letter_code
_entity_poly.pdbx_strand_id
1 'polypeptide(L)'
;MAPQRLALIILLLSLFTFSSSRAENGGIAVYWGQDAREGNLIATCDSGKYAIVLLAFLHQFGAGRTPTLNFAGHCGDSSGRSCGLLQPQINYCQAKGIKCPTDPIPYLGKAIATNLFDYIFVQFYDNPSCSYTDGTSALLESWDKWVDSVASNNSLFVGVPAAPSAGDGYIPPEVLNDEVLPHAKEASNYGGVMLWDRYRDVQNGYSDSIMSNVIKSKLKVSVVSVSDAIYRGVSKALRRLLVY
;
A
#
# COMPACT_ATOMS: atom_id res chain seq x y z
N MET A 1 39.05 -2.74 33.80
CA MET A 1 38.11 -3.73 33.23
C MET A 1 36.71 -3.19 32.90
N ALA A 2 36.45 -1.88 32.97
CA ALA A 2 35.17 -1.27 32.57
C ALA A 2 35.01 -0.87 31.07
N PRO A 3 36.07 -0.56 30.28
CA PRO A 3 35.87 0.03 28.95
C PRO A 3 35.48 -1.00 27.87
N GLN A 4 35.80 -2.29 28.06
CA GLN A 4 35.44 -3.35 27.11
C GLN A 4 33.96 -3.74 27.15
N ARG A 5 33.28 -3.61 28.31
CA ARG A 5 31.84 -3.92 28.43
C ARG A 5 30.97 -2.83 27.81
N LEU A 6 31.42 -1.57 27.82
CA LEU A 6 30.74 -0.45 27.16
C LEU A 6 30.84 -0.55 25.62
N ALA A 7 32.01 -0.96 25.10
CA ALA A 7 32.23 -1.13 23.67
C ALA A 7 31.33 -2.22 23.05
N LEU A 8 31.05 -3.30 23.78
CA LEU A 8 30.14 -4.36 23.31
C LEU A 8 28.68 -3.90 23.22
N ILE A 9 28.23 -3.06 24.15
CA ILE A 9 26.87 -2.51 24.17
C ILE A 9 26.69 -1.52 23.02
N ILE A 10 27.70 -0.69 22.73
CA ILE A 10 27.68 0.23 21.59
C ILE A 10 27.72 -0.54 20.26
N LEU A 11 28.47 -1.64 20.16
CA LEU A 11 28.50 -2.49 18.97
C LEU A 11 27.15 -3.21 18.74
N LEU A 12 26.49 -3.66 19.80
CA LEU A 12 25.14 -4.26 19.73
C LEU A 12 24.05 -3.24 19.39
N LEU A 13 24.18 -1.99 19.84
CA LEU A 13 23.30 -0.88 19.44
C LEU A 13 23.53 -0.45 17.97
N SER A 14 24.77 -0.56 17.47
CA SER A 14 25.09 -0.27 16.06
C SER A 14 24.61 -1.34 15.07
N LEU A 15 24.33 -2.57 15.53
CA LEU A 15 23.67 -3.61 14.73
C LEU A 15 22.15 -3.43 14.64
N PHE A 16 21.58 -2.49 15.40
CA PHE A 16 20.20 -2.03 15.28
C PHE A 16 20.07 -0.78 14.40
N THR A 17 20.97 -0.58 13.44
CA THR A 17 20.61 0.22 12.27
C THR A 17 19.52 -0.55 11.53
N PHE A 18 18.25 -0.22 11.81
CA PHE A 18 17.15 -0.48 10.90
C PHE A 18 17.53 0.15 9.56
N SER A 19 18.18 -0.62 8.68
CA SER A 19 18.06 -0.36 7.27
C SER A 19 16.57 -0.55 6.98
N SER A 20 15.82 0.55 6.91
CA SER A 20 14.48 0.54 6.33
C SER A 20 14.63 -0.01 4.92
N SER A 21 14.44 -1.33 4.79
CA SER A 21 14.29 -1.96 3.50
C SER A 21 13.16 -1.23 2.81
N ARG A 22 13.43 -0.69 1.61
CA ARG A 22 12.41 -0.20 0.68
C ARG A 22 11.17 -1.10 0.76
N ALA A 23 9.99 -0.49 0.75
CA ALA A 23 8.72 -1.19 0.60
C ALA A 23 8.70 -1.93 -0.75
N GLU A 24 9.33 -3.10 -0.80
CA GLU A 24 9.35 -3.96 -1.99
C GLU A 24 8.28 -5.05 -1.93
N ASN A 25 7.46 -5.12 -0.86
CA ASN A 25 6.54 -6.25 -0.61
C ASN A 25 5.18 -5.84 0.01
N GLY A 26 4.58 -4.72 -0.39
CA GLY A 26 3.24 -4.35 0.08
C GLY A 26 3.14 -2.94 0.65
N GLY A 27 2.02 -2.27 0.43
CA GLY A 27 1.68 -1.00 1.07
C GLY A 27 0.29 -0.50 0.70
N ILE A 28 -0.14 0.61 1.33
CA ILE A 28 -1.40 1.25 0.97
C ILE A 28 -1.15 2.27 -0.14
N ALA A 29 -1.90 2.15 -1.23
CA ALA A 29 -2.05 3.17 -2.26
C ALA A 29 -3.32 3.98 -1.98
N VAL A 30 -3.33 5.28 -2.29
CA VAL A 30 -4.53 6.11 -2.11
C VAL A 30 -4.73 7.08 -3.28
N TYR A 31 -5.98 7.28 -3.68
CA TYR A 31 -6.35 8.36 -4.60
C TYR A 31 -6.43 9.72 -3.88
N TRP A 32 -5.81 10.74 -4.48
CA TRP A 32 -5.79 12.12 -3.99
C TRP A 32 -6.06 13.09 -5.14
N GLY A 33 -6.80 14.15 -4.87
CA GLY A 33 -7.03 15.26 -5.82
C GLY A 33 -8.48 15.46 -6.22
N GLN A 34 -9.45 14.76 -5.61
CA GLN A 34 -10.86 14.87 -5.99
C GLN A 34 -11.76 15.52 -4.93
N ASP A 35 -11.23 15.90 -3.77
CA ASP A 35 -11.95 16.69 -2.77
C ASP A 35 -11.04 17.72 -2.10
N ALA A 36 -11.39 19.00 -2.18
CA ALA A 36 -10.57 20.09 -1.64
C ALA A 36 -10.35 20.01 -0.12
N ARG A 37 -11.19 19.24 0.61
CA ARG A 37 -11.13 19.08 2.07
C ARG A 37 -10.22 17.95 2.52
N GLU A 38 -9.61 17.21 1.58
CA GLU A 38 -8.74 16.06 1.87
C GLU A 38 -7.33 16.44 2.35
N GLY A 39 -7.05 17.75 2.42
CA GLY A 39 -5.74 18.30 2.75
C GLY A 39 -4.80 18.37 1.54
N ASN A 40 -3.64 19.00 1.73
CA ASN A 40 -2.63 19.10 0.67
C ASN A 40 -1.81 17.80 0.54
N LEU A 41 -1.07 17.68 -0.55
CA LEU A 41 -0.29 16.49 -0.86
C LEU A 41 0.84 16.25 0.16
N ILE A 42 1.40 17.31 0.75
CA ILE A 42 2.39 17.21 1.83
C ILE A 42 1.80 16.51 3.05
N ALA A 43 0.62 16.94 3.52
CA ALA A 43 -0.06 16.34 4.68
C ALA A 43 -0.39 14.86 4.43
N THR A 44 -0.76 14.51 3.20
CA THR A 44 -0.96 13.11 2.77
C THR A 44 0.34 12.31 2.92
N CYS A 45 1.48 12.84 2.46
CA CYS A 45 2.77 12.15 2.54
C CYS A 45 3.38 12.15 3.96
N ASP A 46 3.08 13.16 4.78
CA ASP A 46 3.50 13.24 6.18
C ASP A 46 2.74 12.27 7.09
N SER A 47 1.55 11.81 6.68
CA SER A 47 0.78 10.82 7.43
C SER A 47 1.53 9.52 7.68
N GLY A 48 2.51 9.18 6.82
CA GLY A 48 3.24 7.92 6.88
C GLY A 48 2.40 6.69 6.52
N LYS A 49 1.15 6.88 6.06
CA LYS A 49 0.21 5.79 5.78
C LYS A 49 0.36 5.20 4.38
N TYR A 50 0.75 6.01 3.40
CA TYR A 50 0.65 5.63 1.99
C TYR A 50 2.03 5.38 1.39
N ALA A 51 2.18 4.21 0.77
CA ALA A 51 3.35 3.88 -0.04
C ALA A 51 3.24 4.44 -1.46
N ILE A 52 2.01 4.65 -1.93
CA ILE A 52 1.69 5.17 -3.27
C ILE A 52 0.58 6.21 -3.17
N VAL A 53 0.74 7.35 -3.84
CA VAL A 53 -0.32 8.35 -3.97
C VAL A 53 -0.67 8.55 -5.45
N LEU A 54 -1.89 8.17 -5.82
CA LEU A 54 -2.44 8.28 -7.17
C LEU A 54 -3.06 9.68 -7.34
N LEU A 55 -2.45 10.51 -8.19
CA LEU A 55 -2.97 11.85 -8.48
C LEU A 55 -4.14 11.72 -9.46
N ALA A 56 -5.35 12.01 -8.98
CA ALA A 56 -6.60 11.85 -9.69
C ALA A 56 -7.25 13.21 -9.93
N PHE A 57 -7.52 13.66 -11.18
CA PHE A 57 -7.27 12.97 -12.46
C PHE A 57 -6.77 13.86 -13.62
N LEU A 58 -6.05 13.22 -14.56
CA LEU A 58 -6.09 13.62 -15.96
C LEU A 58 -7.43 13.15 -16.55
N HIS A 59 -8.27 14.07 -17.01
CA HIS A 59 -9.67 13.75 -17.33
C HIS A 59 -10.06 14.05 -18.78
N GLN A 60 -9.33 14.92 -19.49
CA GLN A 60 -9.49 15.08 -20.93
C GLN A 60 -8.22 14.60 -21.62
N PHE A 61 -8.37 13.67 -22.56
CA PHE A 61 -7.28 13.14 -23.38
C PHE A 61 -7.83 12.50 -24.65
N GLY A 62 -6.97 12.23 -25.64
CA GLY A 62 -7.33 11.53 -26.87
C GLY A 62 -8.04 12.40 -27.93
N ALA A 63 -8.21 11.84 -29.14
CA ALA A 63 -8.81 12.50 -30.29
C ALA A 63 -8.16 13.84 -30.69
N GLY A 64 -6.83 13.95 -30.54
CA GLY A 64 -6.07 15.17 -30.87
C GLY A 64 -6.24 16.31 -29.87
N ARG A 65 -6.94 16.10 -28.76
CA ARG A 65 -7.13 17.09 -27.69
C ARG A 65 -5.88 17.18 -26.82
N THR A 66 -5.55 18.39 -26.36
CA THR A 66 -4.52 18.61 -25.35
C THR A 66 -4.96 17.99 -24.02
N PRO A 67 -4.13 17.16 -23.37
CA PRO A 67 -4.50 16.57 -22.09
C PRO A 67 -4.71 17.62 -20.99
N THR A 68 -5.79 17.51 -20.20
CA THR A 68 -6.07 18.45 -19.09
C THR A 68 -6.27 17.74 -17.75
N LEU A 69 -5.72 18.36 -16.70
CA LEU A 69 -5.81 17.92 -15.32
C LEU A 69 -7.00 18.57 -14.63
N ASN A 70 -7.69 17.79 -13.81
CA ASN A 70 -8.72 18.23 -12.88
C ASN A 70 -8.43 17.62 -11.51
N PHE A 71 -7.87 18.43 -10.62
CA PHE A 71 -7.66 18.07 -9.22
C PHE A 71 -8.61 18.83 -8.30
N ALA A 72 -9.89 18.89 -8.69
CA ALA A 72 -10.97 19.56 -7.98
C ALA A 72 -10.57 20.97 -7.52
N GLY A 73 -10.63 21.28 -6.23
CA GLY A 73 -10.26 22.61 -5.71
C GLY A 73 -8.75 22.88 -5.63
N HIS A 74 -7.89 21.89 -5.92
CA HIS A 74 -6.43 22.02 -5.73
C HIS A 74 -5.76 22.73 -6.89
N CYS A 75 -5.95 22.24 -8.11
CA CYS A 75 -5.51 22.87 -9.36
C CYS A 75 -6.18 22.21 -10.57
N GLY A 76 -5.97 22.76 -11.77
CA GLY A 76 -6.54 22.25 -13.01
C GLY A 76 -7.70 23.11 -13.50
N ASP A 77 -8.29 22.69 -14.61
CA ASP A 77 -9.30 23.48 -15.31
C ASP A 77 -10.56 23.77 -14.48
N SER A 78 -10.98 22.82 -13.63
CA SER A 78 -12.07 22.99 -12.67
C SER A 78 -11.82 24.08 -11.62
N SER A 79 -10.57 24.36 -11.28
CA SER A 79 -10.18 25.36 -10.27
C SER A 79 -9.71 26.70 -10.86
N GLY A 80 -9.32 26.71 -12.13
CA GLY A 80 -8.61 27.83 -12.77
C GLY A 80 -7.17 28.06 -12.29
N ARG A 81 -6.61 27.20 -11.42
CA ARG A 81 -5.25 27.34 -10.87
C ARG A 81 -4.26 26.46 -11.62
N SER A 82 -3.04 26.96 -11.83
CA SER A 82 -1.96 26.19 -12.47
C SER A 82 -1.48 25.03 -11.61
N CYS A 83 -1.40 23.82 -12.18
CA CYS A 83 -0.90 22.64 -11.47
C CYS A 83 0.62 22.61 -11.24
N GLY A 84 1.37 23.61 -11.74
CA GLY A 84 2.78 23.79 -11.36
C GLY A 84 2.98 23.93 -9.84
N LEU A 85 1.94 24.35 -9.10
CA LEU A 85 1.96 24.44 -7.63
C LEU A 85 2.10 23.09 -6.91
N LEU A 86 1.84 21.97 -7.59
CA LEU A 86 2.00 20.63 -7.02
C LEU A 86 3.43 20.09 -7.14
N GLN A 87 4.26 20.63 -8.05
CA GLN A 87 5.61 20.10 -8.31
C GLN A 87 6.49 20.02 -7.04
N PRO A 88 6.57 21.05 -6.17
CA PRO A 88 7.36 20.95 -4.95
C PRO A 88 6.81 19.89 -3.97
N GLN A 89 5.49 19.70 -3.94
CA GLN A 89 4.84 18.72 -3.07
C GLN A 89 5.07 17.29 -3.56
N ILE A 90 5.05 17.07 -4.88
CA ILE A 90 5.39 15.79 -5.51
C ILE A 90 6.84 15.41 -5.19
N ASN A 91 7.78 16.36 -5.36
CA ASN A 91 9.18 16.13 -5.04
C ASN A 91 9.37 15.75 -3.56
N TYR A 92 8.60 16.37 -2.66
CA TYR A 92 8.61 16.05 -1.24
C TYR A 92 8.15 14.61 -0.96
N CYS A 93 7.06 14.16 -1.59
CA CYS A 93 6.58 12.78 -1.48
C CYS A 93 7.59 11.77 -2.05
N GLN A 94 8.19 12.07 -3.20
CA GLN A 94 9.21 11.23 -3.82
C GLN A 94 10.47 11.12 -2.96
N ALA A 95 10.89 12.20 -2.29
CA ALA A 95 11.99 12.18 -1.33
C ALA A 95 11.72 11.27 -0.11
N LYS A 96 10.44 11.02 0.22
CA LYS A 96 10.02 10.05 1.24
C LYS A 96 9.89 8.62 0.72
N GLY A 97 10.27 8.36 -0.54
CA GLY A 97 10.19 7.04 -1.17
C GLY A 97 8.78 6.64 -1.61
N ILE A 98 7.82 7.58 -1.61
CA ILE A 98 6.46 7.36 -2.08
C ILE A 98 6.44 7.44 -3.60
N LYS A 99 5.83 6.45 -4.26
CA LYS A 99 5.68 6.44 -5.72
C LYS A 99 4.38 7.16 -6.10
N CYS A 100 4.45 8.02 -7.12
CA CYS A 100 3.29 8.74 -7.66
C CYS A 100 3.05 8.31 -9.11
N PRO A 101 2.14 7.36 -9.35
CA PRO A 101 1.69 7.00 -10.68
C PRO A 101 0.71 8.05 -11.21
N THR A 102 0.75 8.27 -12.52
CA THR A 102 -0.26 9.03 -13.25
C THR A 102 -1.01 8.06 -14.18
N ASP A 103 -2.32 7.93 -13.92
CA ASP A 103 -3.40 7.23 -14.66
C ASP A 103 -3.58 5.69 -14.56
N PRO A 104 -4.85 5.24 -14.66
CA PRO A 104 -5.19 4.10 -15.52
C PRO A 104 -6.39 4.34 -16.47
N ILE A 105 -6.31 3.72 -17.65
CA ILE A 105 -7.21 3.84 -18.82
C ILE A 105 -8.30 2.74 -18.80
N PRO A 106 -9.53 2.97 -19.32
CA PRO A 106 -10.66 2.01 -19.26
C PRO A 106 -10.62 0.76 -20.20
N TYR A 107 -9.54 0.46 -20.92
CA TYR A 107 -9.47 -0.70 -21.85
C TYR A 107 -8.17 -1.52 -21.73
N LEU A 108 -7.79 -1.85 -20.49
CA LEU A 108 -6.45 -2.32 -20.16
C LEU A 108 -6.12 -3.78 -20.51
N GLY A 109 -7.07 -4.64 -20.91
CA GLY A 109 -6.78 -6.07 -21.11
C GLY A 109 -5.60 -6.35 -22.06
N LYS A 110 -5.56 -5.70 -23.24
CA LYS A 110 -4.43 -5.81 -24.18
C LYS A 110 -3.16 -5.13 -23.69
N ALA A 111 -3.29 -4.06 -22.91
CA ALA A 111 -2.15 -3.34 -22.36
C ALA A 111 -1.51 -4.13 -21.20
N ILE A 112 -2.29 -4.77 -20.34
CA ILE A 112 -1.81 -5.61 -19.23
C ILE A 112 -1.02 -6.80 -19.79
N ALA A 113 -1.51 -7.40 -20.87
CA ALA A 113 -0.81 -8.47 -21.58
C ALA A 113 0.56 -8.07 -22.17
N THR A 114 0.89 -6.76 -22.23
CA THR A 114 2.23 -6.31 -22.67
C THR A 114 3.31 -6.48 -21.60
N ASN A 115 2.93 -6.72 -20.34
CA ASN A 115 3.82 -6.75 -19.18
C ASN A 115 4.64 -5.47 -18.95
N LEU A 116 4.15 -4.32 -19.43
CA LEU A 116 4.84 -3.02 -19.27
C LEU A 116 4.44 -2.25 -18.01
N PHE A 117 3.48 -2.74 -17.23
CA PHE A 117 3.02 -2.06 -16.01
C PHE A 117 3.72 -2.59 -14.76
N ASP A 118 4.32 -1.71 -13.97
CA ASP A 118 4.86 -2.07 -12.66
C ASP A 118 3.75 -2.32 -11.62
N TYR A 119 2.63 -1.59 -11.74
CA TYR A 119 1.55 -1.55 -10.75
C TYR A 119 0.18 -1.66 -11.41
N ILE A 120 -0.66 -2.54 -10.89
CA ILE A 120 -2.05 -2.72 -11.32
C ILE A 120 -2.95 -2.61 -10.09
N PHE A 121 -3.83 -1.60 -10.08
CA PHE A 121 -4.80 -1.35 -9.01
C PHE A 121 -6.18 -1.79 -9.48
N VAL A 122 -6.65 -2.94 -9.01
CA VAL A 122 -7.95 -3.48 -9.40
C VAL A 122 -9.03 -2.91 -8.50
N GLN A 123 -10.03 -2.26 -9.07
CA GLN A 123 -11.19 -1.74 -8.35
C GLN A 123 -12.19 -2.87 -8.05
N PHE A 124 -12.32 -3.27 -6.78
CA PHE A 124 -13.27 -4.29 -6.31
C PHE A 124 -14.51 -3.66 -5.64
N TYR A 125 -15.00 -2.57 -6.22
CA TYR A 125 -16.17 -1.82 -5.76
C TYR A 125 -16.95 -1.26 -6.95
N ASP A 126 -18.21 -0.87 -6.72
CA ASP A 126 -19.19 -0.47 -7.75
C ASP A 126 -19.43 -1.52 -8.86
N ASN A 127 -19.07 -2.78 -8.63
CA ASN A 127 -19.16 -3.89 -9.59
C ASN A 127 -19.63 -5.19 -8.90
N PRO A 128 -20.95 -5.38 -8.70
CA PRO A 128 -21.50 -6.47 -7.88
C PRO A 128 -21.03 -7.89 -8.25
N SER A 129 -20.69 -8.15 -9.51
CA SER A 129 -20.20 -9.44 -9.98
C SER A 129 -18.78 -9.79 -9.50
N CYS A 130 -18.03 -8.83 -8.95
CA CYS A 130 -16.68 -9.02 -8.45
C CYS A 130 -16.35 -8.20 -7.18
N SER A 131 -17.34 -7.53 -6.58
CA SER A 131 -17.17 -6.74 -5.34
C SER A 131 -17.79 -7.45 -4.12
N TYR A 132 -17.54 -6.90 -2.93
CA TYR A 132 -18.14 -7.38 -1.68
C TYR A 132 -19.61 -6.91 -1.55
N THR A 133 -20.57 -7.73 -1.97
CA THR A 133 -22.01 -7.45 -1.81
C THR A 133 -22.68 -8.45 -0.87
N ASP A 134 -22.46 -9.74 -1.10
CA ASP A 134 -23.06 -10.85 -0.35
C ASP A 134 -21.97 -11.79 0.21
N GLY A 135 -20.92 -11.21 0.80
CA GLY A 135 -19.75 -11.92 1.29
C GLY A 135 -18.54 -11.85 0.34
N THR A 136 -17.49 -12.61 0.66
CA THR A 136 -16.17 -12.46 0.03
C THR A 136 -15.97 -13.29 -1.26
N SER A 137 -16.83 -14.28 -1.53
CA SER A 137 -16.62 -15.25 -2.61
C SER A 137 -16.42 -14.63 -4.00
N ALA A 138 -17.31 -13.73 -4.43
CA ALA A 138 -17.22 -13.10 -5.76
C ALA A 138 -15.94 -12.27 -5.94
N LEU A 139 -15.51 -11.60 -4.86
CA LEU A 139 -14.28 -10.83 -4.84
C LEU A 139 -13.06 -11.75 -4.92
N LEU A 140 -12.99 -12.81 -4.12
CA LEU A 140 -11.86 -13.75 -4.09
C LEU A 140 -11.72 -14.52 -5.41
N GLU A 141 -12.83 -15.00 -5.98
CA GLU A 141 -12.83 -15.62 -7.30
C GLU A 141 -12.35 -14.67 -8.41
N SER A 142 -12.71 -13.39 -8.32
CA SER A 142 -12.22 -12.39 -9.26
C SER A 142 -10.75 -12.06 -9.02
N TRP A 143 -10.28 -12.04 -7.76
CA TRP A 143 -8.89 -11.82 -7.41
C TRP A 143 -7.99 -12.90 -8.02
N ASP A 144 -8.37 -14.17 -7.90
CA ASP A 144 -7.58 -15.29 -8.44
C ASP A 144 -7.42 -15.19 -9.97
N LYS A 145 -8.49 -14.80 -10.68
CA LYS A 145 -8.43 -14.54 -12.14
C LYS A 145 -7.45 -13.41 -12.48
N TRP A 146 -7.38 -12.37 -11.66
CA TRP A 146 -6.43 -11.28 -11.84
C TRP A 146 -4.98 -11.71 -11.55
N VAL A 147 -4.78 -12.53 -10.51
CA VAL A 147 -3.47 -13.10 -10.18
C VAL A 147 -2.91 -13.90 -11.35
N ASP A 148 -3.73 -14.74 -11.98
CA ASP A 148 -3.34 -15.55 -13.14
C ASP A 148 -3.10 -14.71 -14.40
N SER A 149 -3.83 -13.61 -14.56
CA SER A 149 -3.77 -12.76 -15.75
C SER A 149 -2.60 -11.76 -15.74
N VAL A 150 -2.00 -11.51 -14.57
CA VAL A 150 -0.95 -10.51 -14.37
C VAL A 150 0.39 -11.21 -14.15
N ALA A 151 1.39 -10.86 -14.96
CA ALA A 151 2.73 -11.42 -14.79
C ALA A 151 3.27 -11.19 -13.36
N SER A 152 3.97 -12.20 -12.84
CA SER A 152 4.36 -12.24 -11.42
C SER A 152 5.35 -11.16 -10.98
N ASN A 153 5.99 -10.49 -11.94
CA ASN A 153 6.88 -9.35 -11.73
C ASN A 153 6.14 -8.01 -11.58
N ASN A 154 4.84 -7.96 -11.89
CA ASN A 154 4.02 -6.76 -11.77
C ASN A 154 3.25 -6.83 -10.45
N SER A 155 3.15 -5.73 -9.71
CA SER A 155 2.48 -5.73 -8.41
C SER A 155 0.98 -5.46 -8.53
N LEU A 156 0.16 -6.34 -7.96
CA LEU A 156 -1.30 -6.29 -7.99
C LEU A 156 -1.88 -5.82 -6.65
N PHE A 157 -2.80 -4.86 -6.68
CA PHE A 157 -3.39 -4.25 -5.48
C PHE A 157 -4.89 -4.49 -5.40
N VAL A 158 -5.38 -4.81 -4.21
CA VAL A 158 -6.81 -4.92 -3.89
C VAL A 158 -7.39 -3.51 -3.68
N GLY A 159 -8.17 -3.00 -4.63
CA GLY A 159 -8.80 -1.69 -4.55
C GLY A 159 -10.14 -1.72 -3.83
N VAL A 160 -10.29 -0.92 -2.77
CA VAL A 160 -11.48 -0.88 -1.91
C VAL A 160 -11.93 0.56 -1.60
N PRO A 161 -13.21 0.79 -1.29
CA PRO A 161 -13.69 2.09 -0.80
C PRO A 161 -13.20 2.33 0.64
N ALA A 162 -12.74 3.53 0.95
CA ALA A 162 -12.27 3.92 2.27
C ALA A 162 -13.40 4.22 3.27
N ALA A 163 -14.64 4.33 2.80
CA ALA A 163 -15.83 4.51 3.64
C ALA A 163 -17.08 3.98 2.92
N PRO A 164 -18.18 3.68 3.64
CA PRO A 164 -19.45 3.28 3.02
C PRO A 164 -20.01 4.32 2.04
N SER A 165 -19.64 5.59 2.21
CA SER A 165 -20.04 6.70 1.34
C SER A 165 -19.15 6.89 0.10
N ALA A 166 -18.14 6.04 -0.09
CA ALA A 166 -17.19 6.13 -1.19
C ALA A 166 -17.55 5.27 -2.41
N GLY A 167 -18.57 4.43 -2.31
CA GLY A 167 -19.05 3.54 -3.37
C GLY A 167 -19.71 2.29 -2.79
N ASP A 168 -20.41 1.54 -3.63
CA ASP A 168 -20.94 0.22 -3.27
C ASP A 168 -19.79 -0.79 -3.17
N GLY A 169 -19.93 -1.80 -2.30
CA GLY A 169 -18.86 -2.79 -2.10
C GLY A 169 -17.84 -2.41 -1.02
N TYR A 170 -18.22 -1.52 -0.10
CA TYR A 170 -17.41 -1.25 1.10
C TYR A 170 -17.23 -2.51 1.94
N ILE A 171 -15.97 -2.85 2.23
CA ILE A 171 -15.61 -4.00 3.05
C ILE A 171 -15.33 -3.50 4.47
N PRO A 172 -16.00 -4.00 5.52
CA PRO A 172 -15.61 -3.68 6.88
C PRO A 172 -14.14 -4.05 7.16
N PRO A 173 -13.36 -3.24 7.90
CA PRO A 173 -11.94 -3.53 8.14
C PRO A 173 -11.67 -4.92 8.73
N GLU A 174 -12.54 -5.42 9.59
CA GLU A 174 -12.46 -6.76 10.17
C GLU A 174 -12.56 -7.84 9.09
N VAL A 175 -13.53 -7.72 8.17
CA VAL A 175 -13.70 -8.66 7.05
C VAL A 175 -12.52 -8.58 6.10
N LEU A 176 -12.03 -7.37 5.80
CA LEU A 176 -10.86 -7.20 4.94
C LEU A 176 -9.64 -7.89 5.56
N ASN A 177 -9.41 -7.70 6.87
CA ASN A 177 -8.26 -8.24 7.58
C ASN A 177 -8.32 -9.76 7.76
N ASP A 178 -9.49 -10.31 8.04
CA ASP A 178 -9.63 -11.70 8.47
C ASP A 178 -10.00 -12.65 7.31
N GLU A 179 -10.63 -12.15 6.25
CA GLU A 179 -11.13 -12.98 5.15
C GLU A 179 -10.46 -12.67 3.81
N VAL A 180 -10.19 -11.39 3.50
CA VAL A 180 -9.69 -11.00 2.17
C VAL A 180 -8.17 -10.99 2.10
N LEU A 181 -7.50 -10.28 3.02
CA LEU A 181 -6.05 -10.12 3.00
C LEU A 181 -5.27 -11.44 3.18
N PRO A 182 -5.71 -12.42 3.99
CA PRO A 182 -5.02 -13.70 4.11
C PRO A 182 -4.92 -14.42 2.76
N HIS A 183 -6.04 -14.51 2.02
CA HIS A 183 -6.11 -15.10 0.68
C HIS A 183 -5.31 -14.28 -0.34
N ALA A 184 -5.53 -12.96 -0.37
CA ALA A 184 -4.88 -12.09 -1.35
C ALA A 184 -3.34 -12.12 -1.24
N LYS A 185 -2.81 -12.24 -0.02
CA LYS A 185 -1.37 -12.32 0.24
C LYS A 185 -0.73 -13.63 -0.18
N GLU A 186 -1.48 -14.68 -0.48
CA GLU A 186 -0.91 -15.94 -1.01
C GLU A 186 -0.29 -15.70 -2.39
N ALA A 187 -0.86 -14.79 -3.18
CA ALA A 187 -0.37 -14.42 -4.49
C ALA A 187 1.07 -13.85 -4.44
N SER A 188 1.94 -14.35 -5.33
CA SER A 188 3.35 -13.93 -5.37
C SER A 188 3.52 -12.48 -5.80
N ASN A 189 2.59 -11.98 -6.62
CA ASN A 189 2.51 -10.61 -7.12
C ASN A 189 1.65 -9.67 -6.26
N TYR A 190 1.22 -10.08 -5.06
CA TYR A 190 0.49 -9.19 -4.15
C TYR A 190 1.31 -7.93 -3.80
N GLY A 191 0.77 -6.77 -4.14
CA GLY A 191 1.37 -5.45 -3.99
C GLY A 191 0.78 -4.60 -2.87
N GLY A 192 -0.42 -4.92 -2.37
CA GLY A 192 -1.04 -4.17 -1.27
C GLY A 192 -2.53 -3.89 -1.45
N VAL A 193 -3.00 -2.83 -0.80
CA VAL A 193 -4.38 -2.33 -0.87
C VAL A 193 -4.39 -0.94 -1.48
N MET A 194 -5.36 -0.63 -2.34
CA MET A 194 -5.61 0.70 -2.87
C MET A 194 -6.92 1.25 -2.31
N LEU A 195 -6.89 2.48 -1.81
CA LEU A 195 -8.04 3.14 -1.20
C LEU A 195 -8.62 4.22 -2.12
N TRP A 196 -9.92 4.13 -2.34
CA TRP A 196 -10.76 5.20 -2.85
C TRP A 196 -11.59 5.79 -1.70
N ASP A 197 -11.23 6.93 -1.12
CA ASP A 197 -10.11 7.82 -1.44
C ASP A 197 -9.55 8.46 -0.17
N ARG A 198 -8.61 9.40 -0.33
CA ARG A 198 -7.99 10.09 0.80
C ARG A 198 -9.01 10.84 1.66
N TYR A 199 -9.94 11.59 1.07
CA TYR A 199 -10.93 12.35 1.84
C TYR A 199 -11.72 11.43 2.78
N ARG A 200 -12.27 10.35 2.24
CA ARG A 200 -13.06 9.40 3.03
C ARG A 200 -12.20 8.67 4.06
N ASP A 201 -10.97 8.34 3.71
CA ASP A 201 -10.02 7.71 4.64
C ASP A 201 -9.66 8.63 5.83
N VAL A 202 -9.49 9.94 5.61
CA VAL A 202 -9.31 10.92 6.73
C VAL A 202 -10.46 10.83 7.71
N GLN A 203 -11.70 10.77 7.21
CA GLN A 203 -12.90 10.82 8.05
C GLN A 203 -13.18 9.49 8.74
N ASN A 204 -12.95 8.38 8.04
CA ASN A 204 -13.34 7.04 8.48
C ASN A 204 -12.22 6.26 9.17
N GLY A 205 -10.95 6.68 9.05
CA GLY A 205 -9.81 6.00 9.70
C GLY A 205 -9.56 4.58 9.16
N TYR A 206 -9.93 4.33 7.90
CA TYR A 206 -9.90 2.99 7.31
C TYR A 206 -8.47 2.44 7.20
N SER A 207 -7.55 3.26 6.70
CA SER A 207 -6.12 2.95 6.60
C SER A 207 -5.50 2.58 7.95
N ASP A 208 -5.87 3.27 9.04
CA ASP A 208 -5.36 2.97 10.39
C ASP A 208 -5.78 1.57 10.86
N SER A 209 -6.99 1.15 10.45
CA SER A 209 -7.59 -0.13 10.84
C SER A 209 -6.99 -1.32 10.10
N ILE A 210 -6.36 -1.09 8.94
CA ILE A 210 -5.85 -2.17 8.08
C ILE A 210 -4.31 -2.18 7.98
N MET A 211 -3.63 -1.09 8.35
CA MET A 211 -2.19 -0.88 8.11
C MET A 211 -1.31 -2.06 8.53
N SER A 212 -1.53 -2.58 9.74
CA SER A 212 -0.77 -3.69 10.31
C SER A 212 -0.93 -4.99 9.52
N ASN A 213 -2.06 -5.14 8.82
CA ASN A 213 -2.42 -6.31 8.05
C ASN A 213 -2.17 -6.14 6.55
N VAL A 214 -1.77 -4.98 6.03
CA VAL A 214 -1.52 -4.81 4.58
C VAL A 214 -0.13 -5.32 4.18
N ILE A 215 0.88 -5.14 5.02
CA ILE A 215 2.26 -5.51 4.66
C ILE A 215 2.38 -7.05 4.60
N LYS A 216 2.91 -7.57 3.49
CA LYS A 216 3.30 -8.98 3.39
C LYS A 216 4.63 -9.13 4.12
N SER A 217 4.56 -9.54 5.39
CA SER A 217 5.75 -9.72 6.22
C SER A 217 6.69 -10.75 5.57
N LYS A 218 7.94 -10.36 5.29
CA LYS A 218 8.99 -11.29 4.81
C LYS A 218 9.41 -12.28 5.91
N LEU A 219 8.99 -12.05 7.15
CA LEU A 219 9.25 -12.92 8.27
C LEU A 219 8.26 -14.09 8.25
N LYS A 220 8.67 -15.19 7.60
CA LYS A 220 8.23 -16.54 7.98
C LYS A 220 8.77 -16.84 9.38
N VAL A 221 8.24 -16.19 10.40
CA VAL A 221 8.50 -16.57 11.78
C VAL A 221 7.59 -17.74 12.08
N SER A 222 8.09 -18.93 11.81
CA SER A 222 7.54 -20.14 12.42
C SER A 222 7.75 -20.03 13.93
N VAL A 223 6.69 -20.20 14.72
CA VAL A 223 6.78 -20.27 16.19
C VAL A 223 7.82 -21.32 16.63
N VAL A 224 8.01 -22.37 15.81
CA VAL A 224 8.99 -23.43 16.03
C VAL A 224 10.43 -22.93 15.89
N SER A 225 10.73 -21.96 15.01
CA SER A 225 12.10 -21.46 14.86
C SER A 225 12.52 -20.51 15.99
N VAL A 226 11.55 -19.78 16.55
CA VAL A 226 11.77 -18.87 17.69
C VAL A 226 12.04 -19.66 18.96
N SER A 227 11.25 -20.69 19.26
CA SER A 227 11.46 -21.54 20.43
C SER A 227 12.83 -22.22 20.40
N ASP A 228 13.26 -22.68 19.24
CA ASP A 228 14.57 -23.31 19.02
C ASP A 228 15.74 -22.36 19.22
N ALA A 229 15.63 -21.14 18.69
CA ALA A 229 16.65 -20.10 18.86
C ALA A 229 16.76 -19.65 20.33
N ILE A 230 15.62 -19.49 21.01
CA ILE A 230 15.57 -19.18 22.45
C ILE A 230 16.18 -20.33 23.26
N TYR A 231 15.79 -21.58 22.99
CA TYR A 231 16.30 -22.75 23.70
C TYR A 231 17.81 -22.89 23.55
N ARG A 232 18.34 -22.73 22.32
CA ARG A 232 19.79 -22.75 22.06
C ARG A 232 20.51 -21.60 22.78
N GLY A 233 19.93 -20.40 22.77
CA GLY A 233 20.46 -19.22 23.47
C GLY A 233 20.55 -19.42 24.98
N VAL A 234 19.45 -19.87 25.60
CA VAL A 234 19.35 -20.12 27.04
C VAL A 234 20.25 -21.28 27.47
N SER A 235 20.28 -22.39 26.72
CA SER A 235 21.16 -23.54 27.03
C SER A 235 22.64 -23.16 26.97
N LYS A 236 23.05 -22.35 25.98
CA LYS A 236 24.43 -21.88 25.86
C LYS A 236 24.81 -20.93 26.98
N ALA A 237 23.89 -20.07 27.43
CA ALA A 237 24.09 -19.20 28.57
C ALA A 237 24.20 -19.99 29.89
N LEU A 238 23.29 -20.94 30.13
CA LEU A 238 23.34 -21.81 31.32
C LEU A 238 24.64 -22.62 31.40
N ARG A 239 25.08 -23.23 30.28
CA ARG A 239 26.35 -23.97 30.26
C ARG A 239 27.56 -23.09 30.56
N ARG A 240 27.53 -21.81 30.19
CA ARG A 240 28.60 -20.87 30.53
C ARG A 240 28.58 -20.44 32.00
N LEU A 241 27.42 -20.50 32.65
CA LEU A 241 27.25 -20.20 34.07
C LEU A 241 27.58 -21.41 34.96
N LEU A 242 27.42 -22.64 34.45
CA LEU A 242 27.69 -23.88 35.17
C LEU A 242 29.16 -24.36 35.07
N VAL A 243 30.02 -23.62 34.38
CA VAL A 243 31.46 -23.92 34.21
C VAL A 243 32.35 -22.95 35.03
N TYR A 244 31.75 -22.24 35.98
CA TYR A 244 32.44 -21.49 37.04
C TYR A 244 32.05 -22.02 38.41
#